data_AF-A0A6J6JK33-F1
#
_entry.id   AF-A0A6J6JK33-F1
#
_cell.length_a   1.000
_cell.length_b   1.000
_cell.length_c   1.000
_cell.angle_alpha   90.00
_cell.angle_beta   90.00
_cell.angle_gamma   90.00
#
_symmetry.space_group_name_H-M   'P 1'
#
loop_
_entity.id
_entity.type
_entity.pdbx_description
1 polymer ?
#
loop_
_entity_poly.entity_id
_entity_poly.type
_entity_poly.pdbx_seq_one_letter_code
_entity_poly.pdbx_strand_id
1 'polypeptide(L)'
;MDEQKPEDFEALLRRFLAGEPLDPEQIAKAAGLPVDPAALQQLLSKLTSAIVPGETTEGLNWSLVETQAKQIASANSRKVPESVGKSIDAAMATGSLWLDEVTDVASITTEPKLLSRELWVADSLGLFKDLATPVANRMSEALTENFKENLPEEFSGFMSQASGLMKSAGSVMFAMQMGQALGRMAEEVLSAGDIGLPIFKEPRPAFVAQNLAELVDSLEEDSDQVYFYFVIRELAHARLFKQSKWLREYTVNLITAYAREISIDNTRIIEMSENFDPADIGNIQKAFESGALIAPRTPSQTIALERIETVLALIEGWVDCVTQAGTTRLPRSAAIAEVVRRKRSAGGPAEKTFLTLIGLELRPRKLREASAMWNEITNKVGIQKRDAIWSHPDLLPTDADIQDPTALIAKLSNGAPEDDMDQALRDLLS
;
A
#
# COMPACT_ATOMS: atom_id res chain seq x y z
N MET A 1 -14.81 38.44 27.38
CA MET A 1 -14.14 37.14 27.51
C MET A 1 -14.67 36.54 28.80
N ASP A 2 -15.78 35.82 28.71
CA ASP A 2 -16.30 35.06 29.84
C ASP A 2 -15.59 33.70 29.84
N GLU A 3 -14.92 33.40 30.95
CA GLU A 3 -14.32 32.10 31.23
C GLU A 3 -15.42 31.03 31.28
N GLN A 4 -15.32 30.06 30.37
CA GLN A 4 -16.15 28.86 30.35
C GLN A 4 -15.92 28.06 31.64
N LYS A 5 -17.01 27.73 32.34
CA LYS A 5 -16.94 26.88 33.53
C LYS A 5 -16.99 25.40 33.11
N PRO A 6 -16.02 24.57 33.55
CA PRO A 6 -16.03 23.11 33.35
C PRO A 6 -17.33 22.42 33.78
N GLU A 7 -18.04 23.04 34.72
CA GLU A 7 -19.32 22.57 35.29
C GLU A 7 -20.45 22.47 34.25
N ASP A 8 -20.47 23.32 33.21
CA ASP A 8 -21.56 23.35 32.22
C ASP A 8 -21.49 22.15 31.26
N PHE A 9 -20.28 21.72 30.89
CA PHE A 9 -20.07 20.55 30.04
C PHE A 9 -20.27 19.25 30.82
N GLU A 10 -19.84 19.20 32.08
CA GLU A 10 -20.07 18.06 32.97
C GLU A 10 -21.58 17.85 33.23
N ALA A 11 -22.34 18.94 33.42
CA ALA A 11 -23.79 18.88 33.57
C ALA A 11 -24.49 18.40 32.28
N LEU A 12 -24.04 18.83 31.11
CA LEU A 12 -24.54 18.37 29.82
C LEU A 12 -24.32 16.86 29.64
N LEU A 13 -23.12 16.37 29.96
CA LEU A 13 -22.77 14.95 29.91
C LEU A 13 -23.63 14.11 30.87
N ARG A 14 -23.84 14.57 32.12
CA ARG A 14 -24.71 13.86 33.07
C ARG A 14 -26.15 13.74 32.58
N ARG A 15 -26.70 14.77 31.94
CA ARG A 15 -28.08 14.75 31.41
C ARG A 15 -28.20 13.86 30.18
N PHE A 16 -27.20 13.86 29.31
CA PHE A 16 -27.12 12.92 28.19
C PHE A 16 -27.06 11.46 28.68
N LEU A 17 -26.22 11.19 29.67
CA LEU A 17 -26.09 9.86 30.29
C LEU A 17 -27.37 9.42 31.03
N ALA A 18 -28.21 10.37 31.46
CA ALA A 18 -29.52 10.12 32.04
C ALA A 18 -30.63 9.88 30.99
N GLY A 19 -30.33 9.94 29.69
CA GLY A 19 -31.28 9.71 28.61
C GLY A 19 -32.18 10.91 28.29
N GLU A 20 -31.83 12.12 28.77
CA GLU A 20 -32.56 13.33 28.40
C GLU A 20 -32.23 13.74 26.95
N PRO A 21 -33.22 14.14 26.14
CA PRO A 21 -32.97 14.63 24.78
C PRO A 21 -32.14 15.91 24.83
N LEU A 22 -31.00 15.92 24.13
CA LEU A 22 -30.11 17.06 24.07
C LEU A 22 -30.62 18.13 23.11
N ASP A 23 -30.58 19.37 23.57
CA ASP A 23 -30.90 20.57 22.80
C ASP A 23 -29.68 21.01 21.95
N PRO A 24 -29.78 21.08 20.62
CA PRO A 24 -28.66 21.42 19.73
C PRO A 24 -27.99 22.76 20.03
N GLU A 25 -28.73 23.74 20.54
CA GLU A 25 -28.18 25.05 20.92
C GLU A 25 -27.26 24.95 22.15
N GLN A 26 -27.54 24.01 23.05
CA GLN A 26 -26.77 23.80 24.28
C GLN A 26 -25.44 23.08 23.98
N ILE A 27 -25.44 22.14 23.02
CA ILE A 27 -24.22 21.48 22.54
C ILE A 27 -23.28 22.48 21.87
N ALA A 28 -23.81 23.36 21.01
CA ALA A 28 -23.02 24.37 20.30
C ALA A 28 -22.38 25.38 21.28
N LYS A 29 -23.12 25.77 22.32
CA LYS A 29 -22.65 26.66 23.38
C LYS A 29 -21.59 26.01 24.28
N ALA A 30 -21.74 24.72 24.60
CA ALA A 30 -20.78 23.96 25.39
C ALA A 30 -19.47 23.66 24.62
N ALA A 31 -19.54 23.53 23.30
CA ALA A 31 -18.37 23.29 22.43
C ALA A 31 -17.66 24.57 21.97
N GLY A 32 -18.12 25.76 22.37
CA GLY A 32 -17.52 27.05 21.99
C GLY A 32 -17.59 27.37 20.50
N LEU A 33 -18.49 26.71 19.75
CA LEU A 33 -18.67 26.94 18.32
C LEU A 33 -19.57 28.15 18.10
N PRO A 34 -19.28 29.03 17.12
CA PRO A 34 -20.21 30.07 16.71
C PRO A 34 -21.54 29.41 16.32
N VAL A 35 -22.62 29.83 16.98
CA VAL A 35 -23.97 29.30 16.73
C VAL A 35 -24.50 29.94 15.44
N ASP A 36 -23.96 29.50 14.30
CA ASP A 36 -24.62 29.69 13.01
C ASP A 36 -25.43 28.42 12.71
N PRO A 37 -26.77 28.47 12.81
CA PRO A 37 -27.64 27.33 12.55
C PRO A 37 -27.42 26.73 11.15
N ALA A 38 -27.01 27.54 10.17
CA ALA A 38 -26.73 27.08 8.81
C ALA A 38 -25.43 26.28 8.73
N ALA A 39 -24.38 26.70 9.44
CA ALA A 39 -23.12 25.97 9.53
C ALA A 39 -23.29 24.63 10.28
N LEU A 40 -24.11 24.61 11.33
CA LEU A 40 -24.43 23.39 12.08
C LEU A 40 -25.26 22.42 11.23
N GLN A 41 -26.25 22.92 10.49
CA GLN A 41 -27.01 22.11 9.52
C GLN A 41 -26.13 21.56 8.40
N GLN A 42 -25.15 22.33 7.91
CA GLN A 42 -24.17 21.84 6.94
C GLN A 42 -23.24 20.78 7.53
N LEU A 43 -22.80 20.94 8.78
CA LEU A 43 -21.99 19.94 9.47
C LEU A 43 -22.80 18.65 9.70
N LEU A 44 -24.03 18.76 10.21
CA LEU A 44 -24.92 17.63 10.46
C LEU A 44 -25.36 16.93 9.18
N SER A 45 -25.61 17.67 8.09
CA SER A 45 -25.92 17.08 6.79
C SER A 45 -24.72 16.34 6.19
N LYS A 46 -23.49 16.86 6.37
CA LYS A 46 -22.24 16.15 6.02
C LYS A 46 -22.02 14.90 6.88
N LEU A 47 -22.35 14.97 8.18
CA LEU A 47 -22.21 13.83 9.09
C LEU A 47 -23.25 12.74 8.79
N THR A 48 -24.52 13.11 8.57
CA THR A 48 -25.60 12.18 8.22
C THR A 48 -25.44 11.58 6.84
N SER A 49 -24.90 12.32 5.87
CA SER A 49 -24.54 11.79 4.55
C SER A 49 -23.30 10.88 4.59
N ALA A 50 -22.38 11.08 5.54
CA ALA A 50 -21.30 10.14 5.81
C ALA A 50 -21.79 8.85 6.53
N ILE A 51 -22.98 8.89 7.15
CA ILE A 51 -23.62 7.79 7.90
C ILE A 51 -24.80 7.20 7.12
N VAL A 52 -24.80 7.25 5.77
CA VAL A 52 -25.85 6.60 4.97
C VAL A 52 -25.83 5.08 5.23
N PRO A 53 -26.91 4.46 5.75
CA PRO A 53 -26.90 3.06 6.22
C PRO A 53 -26.84 1.97 5.13
N GLY A 54 -26.42 2.29 3.90
CA GLY A 54 -26.48 1.38 2.76
C GLY A 54 -25.13 0.86 2.24
N GLU A 55 -24.01 1.53 2.56
CA GLU A 55 -22.66 1.15 2.09
C GLU A 55 -21.73 0.68 3.23
N THR A 56 -22.21 0.65 4.48
CA THR A 56 -21.40 0.33 5.67
C THR A 56 -21.30 -1.17 5.99
N THR A 57 -21.77 -2.04 5.09
CA THR A 57 -21.78 -3.50 5.30
C THR A 57 -20.40 -4.16 5.24
N GLU A 58 -19.34 -3.46 4.81
CA GLU A 58 -17.98 -4.02 4.67
C GLU A 58 -16.88 -3.18 5.37
N GLY A 59 -17.10 -2.77 6.63
CA GLY A 59 -16.03 -2.35 7.54
C GLY A 59 -15.38 -0.98 7.28
N LEU A 60 -15.33 -0.48 6.04
CA LEU A 60 -14.73 0.80 5.67
C LEU A 60 -15.55 1.56 4.61
N ASN A 61 -15.76 2.87 4.84
CA ASN A 61 -16.38 3.75 3.85
C ASN A 61 -15.37 4.13 2.75
N TRP A 62 -15.30 3.33 1.69
CA TRP A 62 -14.39 3.55 0.57
C TRP A 62 -14.73 4.76 -0.31
N SER A 63 -16.00 5.19 -0.34
CA SER A 63 -16.38 6.40 -1.07
C SER A 63 -15.83 7.65 -0.39
N LEU A 64 -15.76 7.65 0.95
CA LEU A 64 -15.05 8.67 1.73
C LEU A 64 -13.53 8.64 1.49
N VAL A 65 -12.91 7.45 1.48
CA VAL A 65 -11.47 7.29 1.15
C VAL A 65 -11.16 7.92 -0.21
N GLU A 66 -11.93 7.56 -1.24
CA GLU A 66 -11.76 8.05 -2.59
C GLU A 66 -11.92 9.57 -2.69
N THR A 67 -12.99 10.11 -2.07
CA THR A 67 -13.28 11.56 -2.08
C THR A 67 -12.15 12.34 -1.45
N GLN A 68 -11.69 11.92 -0.27
CA GLN A 68 -10.59 12.57 0.44
C GLN A 68 -9.27 12.48 -0.33
N ALA A 69 -8.96 11.29 -0.87
CA ALA A 69 -7.73 11.07 -1.63
C ALA A 69 -7.69 11.91 -2.91
N LYS A 70 -8.80 11.99 -3.65
CA LYS A 70 -8.91 12.84 -4.84
C LYS A 70 -8.80 14.32 -4.50
N GLN A 71 -9.38 14.77 -3.40
CA GLN A 71 -9.26 16.17 -2.97
C GLN A 71 -7.81 16.55 -2.66
N ILE A 72 -7.05 15.66 -2.02
CA ILE A 72 -5.62 15.89 -1.76
C ILE A 72 -4.81 15.83 -3.07
N ALA A 73 -5.03 14.81 -3.89
CA ALA A 73 -4.32 14.61 -5.15
C ALA A 73 -4.53 15.76 -6.16
N SER A 74 -5.72 16.38 -6.16
CA SER A 74 -6.07 17.48 -7.06
C SER A 74 -5.49 18.83 -6.62
N ALA A 75 -5.17 19.01 -5.34
CA ALA A 75 -4.75 20.29 -4.78
C ALA A 75 -3.55 20.93 -5.51
N ASN A 76 -2.59 20.09 -5.93
CA ASN A 76 -1.39 20.51 -6.66
C ASN A 76 -1.36 19.98 -8.11
N SER A 77 -2.50 19.49 -8.62
CA SER A 77 -2.56 18.95 -9.98
C SER A 77 -2.49 20.08 -11.01
N ARG A 78 -1.64 19.90 -12.03
CA ARG A 78 -1.45 20.86 -13.13
C ARG A 78 -1.53 20.18 -14.49
N LYS A 79 -1.87 20.95 -15.52
CA LYS A 79 -1.87 20.45 -16.89
C LYS A 79 -0.44 20.14 -17.32
N VAL A 80 -0.20 18.90 -17.73
CA VAL A 80 1.10 18.45 -18.23
C VAL A 80 1.24 18.82 -19.71
N PRO A 81 2.39 19.32 -20.17
CA PRO A 81 2.64 19.57 -21.59
C PRO A 81 2.52 18.30 -22.43
N GLU A 82 2.03 18.42 -23.66
CA GLU A 82 1.89 17.28 -24.60
C GLU A 82 3.25 16.64 -24.94
N SER A 83 4.35 17.40 -24.84
CA SER A 83 5.71 16.90 -25.05
C SER A 83 6.07 15.75 -24.10
N VAL A 84 5.57 15.76 -22.86
CA VAL A 84 5.82 14.70 -21.88
C VAL A 84 5.24 13.37 -22.36
N GLY A 85 4.01 13.39 -22.87
CA GLY A 85 3.38 12.20 -23.46
C GLY A 85 4.19 11.67 -24.65
N LYS A 86 4.64 12.57 -25.54
CA LYS A 86 5.48 12.20 -26.69
C LYS A 86 6.81 11.57 -26.27
N SER A 87 7.47 12.09 -25.23
CA SER A 87 8.71 11.51 -24.70
C SER A 87 8.48 10.12 -24.11
N ILE A 88 7.38 9.91 -23.38
CA ILE A 88 6.99 8.59 -22.84
C ILE A 88 6.72 7.61 -23.99
N ASP A 89 5.93 8.01 -24.99
CA ASP A 89 5.58 7.16 -26.14
C ASP A 89 6.83 6.77 -26.96
N ALA A 90 7.75 7.71 -27.19
CA ALA A 90 9.01 7.44 -27.87
C ALA A 90 9.90 6.45 -27.09
N ALA A 91 9.96 6.62 -25.77
CA ALA A 91 10.68 5.71 -24.88
C ALA A 91 10.01 4.34 -24.79
N MET A 92 8.69 4.23 -24.92
CA MET A 92 7.96 2.96 -24.87
C MET A 92 8.34 2.03 -26.03
N ALA A 93 8.31 2.53 -27.27
CA ALA A 93 8.63 1.72 -28.44
C ALA A 93 10.07 1.21 -28.40
N THR A 94 11.02 2.11 -28.11
CA THR A 94 12.44 1.77 -28.09
C THR A 94 12.82 0.96 -26.84
N GLY A 95 12.28 1.32 -25.68
CA GLY A 95 12.51 0.63 -24.42
C GLY A 95 11.97 -0.81 -24.44
N SER A 96 10.84 -1.05 -25.13
CA SER A 96 10.35 -2.41 -25.36
C SER A 96 11.36 -3.27 -26.12
N LEU A 97 11.98 -2.73 -27.18
CA LEU A 97 13.01 -3.45 -27.95
C LEU A 97 14.28 -3.72 -27.11
N TRP A 98 14.69 -2.76 -26.28
CA TRP A 98 15.85 -2.96 -25.39
C TRP A 98 15.58 -4.02 -24.32
N LEU A 99 14.34 -4.10 -23.83
CA LEU A 99 13.95 -5.15 -22.89
C LEU A 99 13.96 -6.54 -23.52
N ASP A 100 13.58 -6.67 -24.79
CA ASP A 100 13.58 -7.96 -25.49
C ASP A 100 14.98 -8.60 -25.58
N GLU A 101 16.06 -7.82 -25.41
CA GLU A 101 17.43 -8.32 -25.38
C GLU A 101 17.88 -8.85 -24.01
N VAL A 102 17.18 -8.49 -22.93
CA VAL A 102 17.62 -8.70 -21.54
C VAL A 102 16.64 -9.49 -20.69
N THR A 103 15.47 -9.84 -21.23
CA THR A 103 14.47 -10.71 -20.60
C THR A 103 13.74 -11.57 -21.63
N ASP A 104 13.43 -12.83 -21.28
CA ASP A 104 12.55 -13.71 -22.06
C ASP A 104 11.07 -13.50 -21.71
N VAL A 105 10.75 -12.58 -20.79
CA VAL A 105 9.38 -12.22 -20.46
C VAL A 105 8.78 -11.45 -21.64
N ALA A 106 7.69 -12.01 -22.18
CA ALA A 106 7.03 -11.55 -23.39
C ALA A 106 6.67 -10.06 -23.33
N SER A 107 6.81 -9.39 -24.47
CA SER A 107 6.48 -7.99 -24.61
C SER A 107 4.98 -7.71 -24.45
N ILE A 108 4.66 -6.47 -24.12
CA ILE A 108 3.30 -5.99 -23.97
C ILE A 108 2.99 -4.97 -25.06
N THR A 109 1.86 -5.15 -25.71
CA THR A 109 1.37 -4.28 -26.80
C THR A 109 0.34 -3.27 -26.31
N THR A 110 0.00 -3.31 -25.01
CA THR A 110 -0.96 -2.39 -24.41
C THR A 110 -0.33 -1.00 -24.33
N GLU A 111 -1.05 0.01 -24.82
CA GLU A 111 -0.60 1.41 -24.75
C GLU A 111 -0.38 1.83 -23.28
N PRO A 112 0.59 2.72 -23.01
CA PRO A 112 0.74 3.29 -21.68
C PRO A 112 -0.49 4.12 -21.29
N LYS A 113 -0.90 4.10 -20.02
CA LYS A 113 -1.90 5.04 -19.52
C LYS A 113 -1.19 6.25 -18.91
N LEU A 114 -1.46 7.45 -19.43
CA LEU A 114 -1.01 8.68 -18.79
C LEU A 114 -2.02 9.09 -17.72
N LEU A 115 -1.59 9.07 -16.47
CA LEU A 115 -2.41 9.32 -15.29
C LEU A 115 -2.22 10.76 -14.81
N SER A 116 -3.32 11.42 -14.46
CA SER A 116 -3.27 12.48 -13.44
C SER A 116 -3.15 11.86 -12.05
N ARG A 117 -2.80 12.65 -11.03
CA ARG A 117 -2.79 12.17 -9.64
C ARG A 117 -4.16 11.65 -9.20
N GLU A 118 -5.23 12.35 -9.57
CA GLU A 118 -6.61 11.93 -9.30
C GLU A 118 -7.00 10.62 -10.02
N LEU A 119 -6.54 10.43 -11.25
CA LEU A 119 -6.80 9.21 -12.01
C LEU A 119 -6.02 8.03 -11.42
N TRP A 120 -4.80 8.27 -10.95
CA TRP A 120 -4.02 7.27 -10.22
C TRP A 120 -4.73 6.85 -8.92
N VAL A 121 -5.30 7.80 -8.15
CA VAL A 121 -6.13 7.48 -6.98
C VAL A 121 -7.28 6.56 -7.41
N ALA A 122 -8.05 6.96 -8.42
CA ALA A 122 -9.21 6.19 -8.88
C ALA A 122 -8.84 4.75 -9.32
N ASP A 123 -7.77 4.61 -10.10
CA ASP A 123 -7.32 3.32 -10.64
C ASP A 123 -6.70 2.41 -9.57
N SER A 124 -6.03 2.99 -8.55
CA SER A 124 -5.37 2.23 -7.48
C SER A 124 -6.30 1.75 -6.38
N LEU A 125 -7.49 2.35 -6.22
CA LEU A 125 -8.45 1.99 -5.18
C LEU A 125 -8.76 0.49 -5.12
N GLY A 126 -8.81 -0.20 -6.26
CA GLY A 126 -9.04 -1.64 -6.29
C GLY A 126 -7.94 -2.43 -5.56
N LEU A 127 -6.67 -2.08 -5.78
CA LEU A 127 -5.55 -2.69 -5.07
C LEU A 127 -5.58 -2.35 -3.57
N PHE A 128 -5.79 -1.09 -3.21
CA PHE A 128 -5.84 -0.67 -1.81
C PHE A 128 -7.01 -1.30 -1.05
N LYS A 129 -8.14 -1.52 -1.72
CA LYS A 129 -9.27 -2.31 -1.19
C LYS A 129 -8.84 -3.73 -0.85
N ASP A 130 -8.21 -4.42 -1.81
CA ASP A 130 -7.73 -5.80 -1.61
C ASP A 130 -6.74 -5.90 -0.44
N LEU A 131 -5.85 -4.90 -0.28
CA LEU A 131 -4.80 -4.90 0.74
C LEU A 131 -5.29 -4.49 2.13
N ALA A 132 -6.11 -3.44 2.23
CA ALA A 132 -6.45 -2.83 3.52
C ALA A 132 -7.73 -3.40 4.15
N THR A 133 -8.68 -3.90 3.36
CA THR A 133 -9.96 -4.43 3.88
C THR A 133 -9.75 -5.58 4.88
N PRO A 134 -8.88 -6.58 4.63
CA PRO A 134 -8.64 -7.64 5.60
C PRO A 134 -8.10 -7.13 6.94
N VAL A 135 -7.20 -6.15 6.90
CA VAL A 135 -6.62 -5.51 8.09
C VAL A 135 -7.68 -4.74 8.85
N ALA A 136 -8.45 -3.88 8.17
CA ALA A 136 -9.50 -3.07 8.78
C ALA A 136 -10.58 -3.93 9.45
N ASN A 137 -10.99 -5.02 8.80
CA ASN A 137 -11.96 -5.97 9.34
C ASN A 137 -11.41 -6.66 10.60
N ARG A 138 -10.18 -7.20 10.53
CA ARG A 138 -9.57 -7.88 11.69
C ARG A 138 -9.36 -6.95 12.87
N MET A 139 -8.91 -5.71 12.64
CA MET A 139 -8.78 -4.73 13.73
C MET A 139 -10.13 -4.41 14.36
N SER A 140 -11.18 -4.23 13.55
CA SER A 140 -12.54 -3.96 14.05
C SER A 140 -13.09 -5.12 14.89
N GLU A 141 -12.83 -6.36 14.46
CA GLU A 141 -13.18 -7.57 15.20
C GLU A 141 -12.40 -7.68 16.51
N ALA A 142 -11.08 -7.51 16.47
CA ALA A 142 -10.21 -7.60 17.65
C ALA A 142 -10.56 -6.54 18.71
N LEU A 143 -10.90 -5.31 18.30
CA LEU A 143 -11.44 -4.29 19.21
C LEU A 143 -12.77 -4.73 19.81
N THR A 144 -13.69 -5.27 19.01
CA THR A 144 -15.00 -5.74 19.49
C THR A 144 -14.86 -6.91 20.48
N GLU A 145 -13.95 -7.85 20.22
CA GLU A 145 -13.59 -8.96 21.10
C GLU A 145 -13.05 -8.44 22.44
N ASN A 146 -12.06 -7.56 22.40
CA ASN A 146 -11.48 -6.92 23.59
C ASN A 146 -12.53 -6.18 24.42
N PHE A 147 -13.41 -5.41 23.79
CA PHE A 147 -14.49 -4.71 24.49
C PHE A 147 -15.42 -5.69 25.21
N LYS A 148 -15.83 -6.78 24.57
CA LYS A 148 -16.71 -7.78 25.19
C LYS A 148 -16.07 -8.48 26.38
N GLU A 149 -14.77 -8.78 26.30
CA GLU A 149 -14.04 -9.49 27.36
C GLU A 149 -13.80 -8.64 28.61
N ASN A 150 -13.67 -7.32 28.45
CA ASN A 150 -13.30 -6.41 29.55
C ASN A 150 -14.48 -5.55 30.07
N LEU A 151 -15.68 -5.74 29.53
CA LEU A 151 -16.87 -4.98 29.93
C LEU A 151 -17.54 -5.57 31.19
N PRO A 152 -17.78 -4.76 32.25
CA PRO A 152 -18.62 -5.20 33.36
C PRO A 152 -20.08 -5.42 32.90
N GLU A 153 -20.72 -6.51 33.34
CA GLU A 153 -22.05 -6.95 32.89
C GLU A 153 -23.14 -5.88 33.05
N GLU A 154 -22.99 -5.01 34.05
CA GLU A 154 -23.90 -3.91 34.42
C GLU A 154 -24.03 -2.84 33.34
N PHE A 155 -23.04 -2.70 32.45
CA PHE A 155 -23.01 -1.66 31.39
C PHE A 155 -23.37 -2.20 30.00
N SER A 156 -23.69 -3.49 29.86
CA SER A 156 -23.89 -4.19 28.59
C SER A 156 -24.96 -3.57 27.67
N GLY A 157 -26.10 -3.13 28.21
CA GLY A 157 -27.20 -2.55 27.44
C GLY A 157 -26.89 -1.18 26.83
N PHE A 158 -26.35 -0.25 27.62
CA PHE A 158 -25.96 1.10 27.18
C PHE A 158 -24.71 1.05 26.29
N MET A 159 -23.74 0.21 26.63
CA MET A 159 -22.51 0.06 25.86
C MET A 159 -22.74 -0.62 24.51
N SER A 160 -23.79 -1.44 24.33
CA SER A 160 -24.10 -2.01 23.01
C SER A 160 -24.38 -0.92 21.97
N GLN A 161 -25.13 0.12 22.33
CA GLN A 161 -25.46 1.24 21.43
C GLN A 161 -24.28 2.20 21.26
N ALA A 162 -23.50 2.44 22.33
CA ALA A 162 -22.26 3.21 22.26
C ALA A 162 -21.15 2.50 21.43
N SER A 163 -21.09 1.17 21.47
CA SER A 163 -20.13 0.37 20.70
C SER A 163 -20.35 0.48 19.19
N GLY A 164 -21.62 0.55 18.76
CA GLY A 164 -21.96 0.79 17.36
C GLY A 164 -21.50 2.17 16.88
N LEU A 165 -21.71 3.20 17.71
CA LEU A 165 -21.25 4.56 17.43
C LEU A 165 -19.71 4.64 17.41
N MET A 166 -19.01 4.04 18.37
CA MET A 166 -17.54 3.99 18.39
C MET A 166 -16.96 3.24 17.19
N LYS A 167 -17.55 2.09 16.82
CA LYS A 167 -17.16 1.34 15.62
C LYS A 167 -17.35 2.17 14.35
N SER A 168 -18.46 2.91 14.24
CA SER A 168 -18.68 3.82 13.11
C SER A 168 -17.68 4.98 13.08
N ALA A 169 -17.36 5.59 14.23
CA ALA A 169 -16.40 6.67 14.33
C ALA A 169 -14.97 6.20 13.98
N GLY A 170 -14.57 5.02 14.46
CA GLY A 170 -13.29 4.39 14.12
C GLY A 170 -13.17 4.07 12.63
N SER A 171 -14.23 3.53 12.01
CA SER A 171 -14.28 3.27 10.56
C SER A 171 -14.13 4.56 9.75
N VAL A 172 -14.80 5.65 10.14
CA VAL A 172 -14.66 6.96 9.48
C VAL A 172 -13.25 7.53 9.63
N MET A 173 -12.66 7.47 10.84
CA MET A 173 -11.29 7.95 11.07
C MET A 173 -10.26 7.16 10.24
N PHE A 174 -10.38 5.83 10.20
CA PHE A 174 -9.53 4.99 9.36
C PHE A 174 -9.71 5.33 7.87
N ALA A 175 -10.94 5.57 7.41
CA ALA A 175 -11.22 5.97 6.03
C ALA A 175 -10.55 7.31 5.69
N MET A 176 -10.62 8.29 6.60
CA MET A 176 -9.96 9.58 6.41
C MET A 176 -8.43 9.45 6.35
N GLN A 177 -7.83 8.66 7.24
CA GLN A 177 -6.38 8.40 7.23
C GLN A 177 -5.93 7.68 5.96
N MET A 178 -6.69 6.67 5.53
CA MET A 178 -6.42 5.96 4.28
C MET A 178 -6.54 6.90 3.08
N GLY A 179 -7.56 7.75 3.05
CA GLY A 179 -7.73 8.78 2.02
C GLY A 179 -6.56 9.77 2.00
N GLN A 180 -6.07 10.17 3.18
CA GLN A 180 -4.91 11.05 3.31
C GLN A 180 -3.62 10.39 2.81
N ALA A 181 -3.37 9.15 3.21
CA ALA A 181 -2.20 8.39 2.78
C ALA A 181 -2.23 8.18 1.25
N LEU A 182 -3.36 7.74 0.70
CA LEU A 182 -3.52 7.51 -0.73
C LEU A 182 -3.39 8.79 -1.55
N GLY A 183 -3.99 9.90 -1.09
CA GLY A 183 -3.90 11.20 -1.73
C GLY A 183 -2.47 11.75 -1.78
N ARG A 184 -1.70 11.61 -0.69
CA ARG A 184 -0.28 11.99 -0.66
C ARG A 184 0.58 11.08 -1.52
N MET A 185 0.29 9.78 -1.55
CA MET A 185 1.01 8.82 -2.37
C MET A 185 0.89 9.15 -3.87
N ALA A 186 -0.28 9.63 -4.30
CA ALA A 186 -0.50 10.11 -5.66
C ALA A 186 0.42 11.28 -6.06
N GLU A 187 0.97 12.04 -5.11
CA GLU A 187 1.95 13.11 -5.36
C GLU A 187 3.39 12.58 -5.47
N GLU A 188 3.66 11.37 -4.99
CA GLU A 188 5.01 10.81 -4.89
C GLU A 188 5.31 9.76 -5.98
N VAL A 189 4.31 8.97 -6.35
CA VAL A 189 4.44 7.87 -7.33
C VAL A 189 4.66 8.40 -8.76
N LEU A 190 5.54 7.76 -9.50
CA LEU A 190 5.90 8.09 -10.88
C LEU A 190 5.19 7.17 -11.86
N SER A 191 4.95 5.91 -11.47
CA SER A 191 4.33 4.89 -12.31
C SER A 191 3.37 3.97 -11.56
N ALA A 192 2.63 3.14 -12.29
CA ALA A 192 1.70 2.17 -11.71
C ALA A 192 2.41 1.05 -10.94
N GLY A 193 3.64 0.69 -11.31
CA GLY A 193 4.44 -0.31 -10.61
C GLY A 193 5.12 0.19 -9.34
N ASP A 194 5.00 1.46 -8.98
CA ASP A 194 5.81 2.01 -7.88
C ASP A 194 5.48 1.42 -6.50
N ILE A 195 4.28 0.86 -6.29
CA ILE A 195 3.91 0.22 -5.01
C ILE A 195 4.40 -1.26 -4.95
N GLY A 196 5.08 -1.75 -6.00
CA GLY A 196 5.55 -3.14 -6.09
C GLY A 196 4.45 -4.16 -6.46
N LEU A 197 3.22 -3.68 -6.65
CA LEU A 197 2.08 -4.45 -7.15
C LEU A 197 1.32 -3.64 -8.21
N PRO A 198 0.77 -4.29 -9.25
CA PRO A 198 0.02 -3.60 -10.28
C PRO A 198 -1.31 -3.05 -9.74
N ILE A 199 -1.54 -1.76 -9.96
CA ILE A 199 -2.82 -1.11 -9.63
C ILE A 199 -3.96 -1.58 -10.53
N PHE A 200 -3.64 -2.05 -11.74
CA PHE A 200 -4.62 -2.57 -12.71
C PHE A 200 -4.80 -4.09 -12.59
N LYS A 201 -6.03 -4.57 -12.78
CA LYS A 201 -6.30 -6.01 -12.90
C LYS A 201 -5.70 -6.61 -14.18
N GLU A 202 -5.76 -5.87 -15.28
CA GLU A 202 -5.04 -6.20 -16.50
C GLU A 202 -3.73 -5.41 -16.53
N PRO A 203 -2.56 -6.08 -16.41
CA PRO A 203 -1.28 -5.39 -16.34
C PRO A 203 -1.01 -4.55 -17.59
N ARG A 204 -0.72 -3.25 -17.38
CA ARG A 204 -0.30 -2.31 -18.41
C ARG A 204 0.63 -1.26 -17.80
N PRO A 205 1.52 -0.63 -18.60
CA PRO A 205 2.32 0.49 -18.15
C PRO A 205 1.41 1.68 -17.86
N ALA A 206 1.71 2.41 -16.80
CA ALA A 206 1.12 3.73 -16.60
C ALA A 206 2.06 4.66 -15.85
N PHE A 207 1.93 5.95 -16.12
CA PHE A 207 2.79 6.98 -15.57
C PHE A 207 1.95 8.13 -15.01
N VAL A 208 2.28 8.60 -13.81
CA VAL A 208 1.77 9.87 -13.31
C VAL A 208 2.57 10.97 -13.98
N ALA A 209 2.09 11.42 -15.14
CA ALA A 209 2.87 12.23 -16.09
C ALA A 209 3.41 13.52 -15.45
N GLN A 210 2.64 14.12 -14.54
CA GLN A 210 3.06 15.30 -13.80
C GLN A 210 4.28 15.00 -12.91
N ASN A 211 4.23 13.92 -12.14
CA ASN A 211 5.28 13.58 -11.16
C ASN A 211 6.56 13.16 -11.88
N LEU A 212 6.42 12.45 -13.01
CA LEU A 212 7.57 12.10 -13.85
C LEU A 212 8.21 13.34 -14.47
N ALA A 213 7.42 14.29 -14.98
CA ALA A 213 7.94 15.55 -15.50
C ALA A 213 8.63 16.39 -14.40
N GLU A 214 8.04 16.48 -13.20
CA GLU A 214 8.64 17.16 -12.04
C GLU A 214 9.96 16.52 -11.63
N LEU A 215 10.06 15.19 -11.67
CA LEU A 215 11.32 14.50 -11.43
C LEU A 215 12.36 14.85 -12.49
N VAL A 216 11.98 14.79 -13.77
CA VAL A 216 12.87 15.12 -14.89
C VAL A 216 13.42 16.54 -14.73
N ASP A 217 12.55 17.52 -14.44
CA ASP A 217 12.94 18.92 -14.21
C ASP A 217 13.88 19.10 -12.99
N SER A 218 13.78 18.21 -12.01
CA SER A 218 14.61 18.25 -10.79
C SER A 218 16.01 17.65 -10.98
N LEU A 219 16.23 16.90 -12.06
CA LEU A 219 17.51 16.26 -12.36
C LEU A 219 18.30 17.11 -13.34
N GLU A 220 19.59 17.31 -13.08
CA GLU A 220 20.53 17.96 -14.01
C GLU A 220 20.95 17.03 -15.18
N GLU A 221 20.18 15.96 -15.42
CA GLU A 221 20.44 14.93 -16.42
C GLU A 221 19.63 15.20 -17.69
N ASP A 222 20.03 14.59 -18.80
CA ASP A 222 19.29 14.67 -20.06
C ASP A 222 17.87 14.08 -19.88
N SER A 223 16.85 14.89 -20.19
CA SER A 223 15.45 14.54 -19.97
C SER A 223 15.06 13.22 -20.63
N ASP A 224 15.58 12.95 -21.83
CA ASP A 224 15.22 11.75 -22.58
C ASP A 224 15.76 10.51 -21.87
N GLN A 225 16.97 10.56 -21.31
CA GLN A 225 17.55 9.44 -20.58
C GLN A 225 16.73 9.07 -19.34
N VAL A 226 16.19 10.08 -18.64
CA VAL A 226 15.32 9.87 -17.48
C VAL A 226 14.02 9.20 -17.90
N TYR A 227 13.33 9.70 -18.94
CA TYR A 227 12.13 9.06 -19.46
C TYR A 227 12.37 7.61 -19.86
N PHE A 228 13.43 7.34 -20.62
CA PHE A 228 13.81 5.99 -21.02
C PHE A 228 14.02 5.04 -19.84
N TYR A 229 14.74 5.48 -18.82
CA TYR A 229 15.00 4.67 -17.64
C TYR A 229 13.70 4.27 -16.92
N PHE A 230 12.83 5.24 -16.64
CA PHE A 230 11.57 4.97 -15.94
C PHE A 230 10.57 4.18 -16.78
N VAL A 231 10.55 4.41 -18.10
CA VAL A 231 9.71 3.63 -19.01
C VAL A 231 10.15 2.17 -19.09
N ILE A 232 11.46 1.90 -19.20
CA ILE A 232 12.00 0.54 -19.19
C ILE A 232 11.69 -0.15 -17.86
N ARG A 233 11.83 0.56 -16.74
CA ARG A 233 11.49 0.02 -15.42
C ARG A 233 10.02 -0.38 -15.32
N GLU A 234 9.11 0.51 -15.71
CA GLU A 234 7.66 0.25 -15.67
C GLU A 234 7.27 -0.87 -16.65
N LEU A 235 7.87 -0.91 -17.84
CA LEU A 235 7.67 -1.99 -18.80
C LEU A 235 8.10 -3.34 -18.23
N ALA A 236 9.26 -3.42 -17.58
CA ALA A 236 9.73 -4.65 -16.92
C ALA A 236 8.71 -5.12 -15.87
N HIS A 237 8.26 -4.21 -14.99
CA HIS A 237 7.24 -4.51 -13.98
C HIS A 237 5.92 -5.00 -14.62
N ALA A 238 5.38 -4.27 -15.61
CA ALA A 238 4.13 -4.65 -16.28
C ALA A 238 4.25 -6.00 -17.03
N ARG A 239 5.40 -6.26 -17.68
CA ARG A 239 5.70 -7.54 -18.34
C ARG A 239 5.70 -8.70 -17.34
N LEU A 240 6.37 -8.54 -16.21
CA LEU A 240 6.44 -9.56 -15.15
C LEU A 240 5.05 -9.99 -14.70
N PHE A 241 4.19 -9.04 -14.33
CA PHE A 241 2.84 -9.35 -13.85
C PHE A 241 1.91 -9.87 -14.96
N LYS A 242 2.14 -9.50 -16.22
CA LYS A 242 1.38 -10.07 -17.35
C LYS A 242 1.71 -11.54 -17.58
N GLN A 243 3.00 -11.90 -17.49
CA GLN A 243 3.48 -13.27 -17.64
C GLN A 243 3.08 -14.13 -16.42
N SER A 244 3.38 -13.64 -15.23
CA SER A 244 3.15 -14.35 -13.97
C SER A 244 1.82 -13.95 -13.35
N LYS A 245 0.73 -14.39 -13.97
CA LYS A 245 -0.64 -14.06 -13.57
C LYS A 245 -0.98 -14.43 -12.12
N TRP A 246 -0.28 -15.42 -11.56
CA TRP A 246 -0.43 -15.86 -10.16
C TRP A 246 0.16 -14.86 -9.16
N LEU A 247 1.15 -14.05 -9.56
CA LEU A 247 2.00 -13.27 -8.66
C LEU A 247 1.23 -12.22 -7.85
N ARG A 248 0.29 -11.52 -8.51
CA ARG A 248 -0.54 -10.51 -7.83
C ARG A 248 -1.40 -11.16 -6.75
N GLU A 249 -2.16 -12.18 -7.11
CA GLU A 249 -3.06 -12.87 -6.19
C GLU A 249 -2.30 -13.55 -5.06
N TYR A 250 -1.18 -14.21 -5.37
CA TYR A 250 -0.29 -14.80 -4.37
C TYR A 250 0.18 -13.78 -3.33
N THR A 251 0.64 -12.61 -3.77
CA THR A 251 1.12 -11.56 -2.86
C THR A 251 -0.01 -10.98 -2.00
N VAL A 252 -1.18 -10.72 -2.60
CA VAL A 252 -2.38 -10.27 -1.86
C VAL A 252 -2.81 -11.32 -0.82
N ASN A 253 -2.74 -12.61 -1.16
CA ASN A 253 -3.06 -13.70 -0.25
C ASN A 253 -2.08 -13.81 0.92
N LEU A 254 -0.78 -13.59 0.69
CA LEU A 254 0.21 -13.54 1.78
C LEU A 254 -0.10 -12.41 2.76
N ILE A 255 -0.41 -11.21 2.25
CA ILE A 255 -0.77 -10.05 3.09
C ILE A 255 -2.08 -10.32 3.85
N THR A 256 -3.08 -10.90 3.18
CA THR A 256 -4.35 -11.30 3.81
C THR A 256 -4.15 -12.33 4.91
N ALA A 257 -3.28 -13.33 4.71
CA ALA A 257 -2.97 -14.33 5.71
C ALA A 257 -2.29 -13.72 6.94
N TYR A 258 -1.32 -12.83 6.74
CA TYR A 258 -0.70 -12.06 7.82
C TYR A 258 -1.74 -11.22 8.58
N ALA A 259 -2.61 -10.51 7.86
CA ALA A 259 -3.62 -9.65 8.45
C ALA A 259 -4.61 -10.38 9.37
N ARG A 260 -4.97 -11.64 9.06
CA ARG A 260 -5.90 -12.45 9.87
C ARG A 260 -5.39 -12.72 11.28
N GLU A 261 -4.08 -12.77 11.47
CA GLU A 261 -3.47 -13.05 12.77
C GLU A 261 -3.30 -11.79 13.64
N ILE A 262 -3.61 -10.58 13.13
CA ILE A 262 -3.49 -9.33 13.88
C ILE A 262 -4.37 -9.39 15.13
N SER A 263 -3.81 -8.99 16.27
CA SER A 263 -4.47 -8.90 17.56
C SER A 263 -4.10 -7.57 18.25
N ILE A 264 -4.90 -7.21 19.26
CA ILE A 264 -4.76 -5.96 20.00
C ILE A 264 -4.02 -6.23 21.32
N ASP A 265 -3.11 -5.33 21.70
CA ASP A 265 -2.44 -5.38 22.99
C ASP A 265 -3.36 -4.81 24.08
N ASN A 266 -4.02 -5.71 24.80
CA ASN A 266 -4.95 -5.36 25.87
C ASN A 266 -4.27 -4.53 26.98
N THR A 267 -2.99 -4.78 27.26
CA THR A 267 -2.24 -4.08 28.30
C THR A 267 -2.11 -2.60 27.95
N ARG A 268 -1.83 -2.30 26.68
CA ARG A 268 -1.69 -0.92 26.20
C ARG A 268 -3.00 -0.15 26.16
N ILE A 269 -4.11 -0.83 25.86
CA ILE A 269 -5.44 -0.21 25.99
C ILE A 269 -5.70 0.19 27.44
N ILE A 270 -5.38 -0.67 28.40
CA ILE A 270 -5.57 -0.38 29.83
C ILE A 270 -4.69 0.79 30.26
N GLU A 271 -3.40 0.79 29.92
CA GLU A 271 -2.47 1.89 30.20
C GLU A 271 -2.93 3.24 29.62
N MET A 272 -3.51 3.22 28.41
CA MET A 272 -4.11 4.42 27.80
C MET A 272 -5.40 4.84 28.49
N SER A 273 -6.22 3.89 28.96
CA SER A 273 -7.47 4.17 29.68
C SER A 273 -7.23 4.78 31.06
N GLU A 274 -6.17 4.35 31.75
CA GLU A 274 -5.76 4.91 33.05
C GLU A 274 -5.33 6.38 32.94
N ASN A 275 -4.85 6.79 31.76
CA ASN A 275 -4.44 8.15 31.44
C ASN A 275 -5.42 8.85 30.47
N PHE A 276 -6.63 8.32 30.32
CA PHE A 276 -7.61 8.85 29.35
C PHE A 276 -8.14 10.21 29.79
N ASP A 277 -7.75 11.24 29.05
CA ASP A 277 -8.36 12.57 29.12
C ASP A 277 -9.37 12.72 27.96
N PRO A 278 -10.68 12.89 28.25
CA PRO A 278 -11.69 13.16 27.22
C PRO A 278 -11.39 14.40 26.35
N ALA A 279 -10.55 15.32 26.82
CA ALA A 279 -10.09 16.48 26.05
C ALA A 279 -8.95 16.16 25.07
N ASP A 280 -8.31 14.99 25.17
CA ASP A 280 -7.14 14.60 24.35
C ASP A 280 -7.43 13.41 23.41
N ILE A 281 -8.42 13.60 22.54
CA ILE A 281 -8.75 12.66 21.45
C ILE A 281 -7.54 12.48 20.49
N GLY A 282 -6.65 13.47 20.41
CA GLY A 282 -5.47 13.45 19.56
C GLY A 282 -4.46 12.34 19.93
N ASN A 283 -4.32 12.00 21.21
CA ASN A 283 -3.42 10.92 21.61
C ASN A 283 -3.88 9.54 21.17
N ILE A 284 -5.19 9.28 21.18
CA ILE A 284 -5.75 8.02 20.67
C ILE A 284 -5.49 7.91 19.16
N GLN A 285 -5.72 9.00 18.43
CA GLN A 285 -5.44 9.05 17.00
C GLN A 285 -3.96 8.72 16.71
N LYS A 286 -3.02 9.32 17.43
CA LYS A 286 -1.58 9.04 17.28
C LYS A 286 -1.22 7.59 17.64
N ALA A 287 -1.86 7.00 18.64
CA ALA A 287 -1.64 5.61 19.02
C ALA A 287 -2.11 4.64 17.92
N PHE A 288 -3.24 4.93 17.27
CA PHE A 288 -3.69 4.21 16.09
C PHE A 288 -2.73 4.40 14.90
N GLU A 289 -2.31 5.63 14.62
CA GLU A 289 -1.40 5.96 13.51
C GLU A 289 -0.03 5.27 13.64
N SER A 290 0.47 5.16 14.88
CA SER A 290 1.75 4.51 15.17
C SER A 290 1.67 2.98 15.28
N GLY A 291 0.47 2.40 15.19
CA GLY A 291 0.25 0.97 15.43
C GLY A 291 0.51 0.58 16.89
N ALA A 292 0.54 1.53 17.82
CA ALA A 292 0.88 1.28 19.22
C ALA A 292 -0.10 0.34 19.92
N LEU A 293 -1.33 0.19 19.41
CA LEU A 293 -2.35 -0.71 19.96
C LEU A 293 -2.24 -2.15 19.46
N ILE A 294 -1.37 -2.43 18.49
CA ILE A 294 -1.20 -3.76 17.89
C ILE A 294 -0.29 -4.59 18.80
N ALA A 295 -0.71 -5.83 19.08
CA ALA A 295 0.08 -6.77 19.87
C ALA A 295 1.43 -7.12 19.21
N PRO A 296 2.45 -7.52 20.00
CA PRO A 296 3.69 -8.03 19.45
C PRO A 296 3.44 -9.21 18.51
N ARG A 297 4.20 -9.24 17.39
CA ARG A 297 4.06 -10.29 16.37
C ARG A 297 4.37 -11.68 16.95
N THR A 298 3.55 -12.66 16.63
CA THR A 298 3.83 -14.07 16.92
C THR A 298 4.97 -14.60 16.02
N PRO A 299 5.56 -15.78 16.34
CA PRO A 299 6.51 -16.43 15.44
C PRO A 299 5.92 -16.73 14.05
N SER A 300 4.64 -17.14 13.96
CA SER A 300 3.95 -17.38 12.68
C SER A 300 3.80 -16.10 11.86
N GLN A 301 3.40 -14.99 12.49
CA GLN A 301 3.31 -13.68 11.85
C GLN A 301 4.67 -13.17 11.36
N THR A 302 5.73 -13.43 12.12
CA THR A 302 7.09 -13.04 11.72
C THR A 302 7.51 -13.78 10.45
N ILE A 303 7.26 -15.09 10.36
CA ILE A 303 7.52 -15.89 9.17
C ILE A 303 6.66 -15.42 7.98
N ALA A 304 5.38 -15.11 8.21
CA ALA A 304 4.50 -14.60 7.17
C ALA A 304 4.98 -13.25 6.62
N LEU A 305 5.39 -12.34 7.51
CA LEU A 305 5.96 -11.05 7.15
C LEU A 305 7.26 -11.22 6.35
N GLU A 306 8.17 -12.07 6.80
CA GLU A 306 9.42 -12.37 6.09
C GLU A 306 9.16 -12.89 4.67
N ARG A 307 8.12 -13.71 4.48
CA ARG A 307 7.70 -14.16 3.14
C ARG A 307 7.20 -13.01 2.27
N ILE A 308 6.38 -12.12 2.82
CA ILE A 308 5.90 -10.92 2.09
C ILE A 308 7.09 -10.05 1.67
N GLU A 309 7.99 -9.73 2.62
CA GLU A 309 9.20 -8.95 2.36
C GLU A 309 10.08 -9.61 1.29
N THR A 310 10.21 -10.94 1.32
CA THR A 310 11.00 -11.70 0.35
C THR A 310 10.40 -11.60 -1.05
N VAL A 311 9.10 -11.81 -1.21
CA VAL A 311 8.42 -11.72 -2.51
C VAL A 311 8.54 -10.32 -3.10
N LEU A 312 8.28 -9.28 -2.29
CA LEU A 312 8.42 -7.89 -2.74
C LEU A 312 9.86 -7.56 -3.13
N ALA A 313 10.85 -8.07 -2.38
CA ALA A 313 12.25 -7.90 -2.72
C ALA A 313 12.64 -8.62 -4.01
N LEU A 314 12.10 -9.81 -4.27
CA LEU A 314 12.33 -10.54 -5.51
C LEU A 314 11.77 -9.80 -6.72
N ILE A 315 10.56 -9.25 -6.60
CA ILE A 315 9.92 -8.46 -7.66
C ILE A 315 10.78 -7.24 -7.98
N GLU A 316 11.07 -6.41 -6.97
CA GLU A 316 11.84 -5.18 -7.15
C GLU A 316 13.27 -5.44 -7.61
N GLY A 317 13.91 -6.49 -7.07
CA GLY A 317 15.26 -6.89 -7.45
C GLY A 317 15.34 -7.35 -8.91
N TRP A 318 14.34 -8.10 -9.39
CA TRP A 318 14.30 -8.54 -10.78
C TRP A 318 14.05 -7.36 -11.72
N VAL A 319 13.11 -6.48 -11.36
CA VAL A 319 12.83 -5.25 -12.11
C VAL A 319 14.09 -4.38 -12.19
N ASP A 320 14.82 -4.21 -11.09
CA ASP A 320 16.08 -3.45 -11.07
C ASP A 320 17.17 -4.10 -11.93
N CYS A 321 17.37 -5.43 -11.82
CA CYS A 321 18.31 -6.18 -12.65
C CYS A 321 18.03 -6.02 -14.16
N VAL A 322 16.78 -6.23 -14.58
CA VAL A 322 16.35 -6.10 -15.98
C VAL A 322 16.42 -4.65 -16.47
N THR A 323 16.08 -3.68 -15.62
CA THR A 323 16.19 -2.25 -15.95
C THR A 323 17.64 -1.86 -16.18
N GLN A 324 18.56 -2.26 -15.30
CA GLN A 324 19.98 -1.95 -15.42
C GLN A 324 20.57 -2.56 -16.70
N ALA A 325 20.25 -3.82 -17.00
CA ALA A 325 20.68 -4.47 -18.23
C ALA A 325 20.11 -3.78 -19.48
N GLY A 326 18.81 -3.43 -19.47
CA GLY A 326 18.13 -2.78 -20.59
C GLY A 326 18.55 -1.33 -20.83
N THR A 327 19.12 -0.66 -19.83
CA THR A 327 19.51 0.77 -19.90
C THR A 327 21.01 1.01 -20.06
N THR A 328 21.79 -0.03 -20.35
CA THR A 328 23.26 0.07 -20.58
C THR A 328 23.65 1.09 -21.65
N ARG A 329 22.75 1.38 -22.60
CA ARG A 329 22.92 2.36 -23.67
C ARG A 329 22.77 3.82 -23.22
N LEU A 330 22.19 4.07 -22.05
CA LEU A 330 22.02 5.42 -21.52
C LEU A 330 23.31 5.85 -20.80
N PRO A 331 24.02 6.89 -21.27
CA PRO A 331 25.26 7.35 -20.63
C PRO A 331 25.14 7.62 -19.12
N ARG A 332 23.96 8.04 -18.66
CA ARG A 332 23.67 8.42 -17.28
C ARG A 332 22.84 7.39 -16.51
N SER A 333 22.65 6.17 -17.02
CA SER A 333 21.84 5.13 -16.36
C SER A 333 22.21 4.94 -14.88
N ALA A 334 23.51 4.85 -14.57
CA ALA A 334 23.97 4.64 -13.20
C ALA A 334 23.60 5.79 -12.23
N ALA A 335 23.61 7.04 -12.73
CA ALA A 335 23.21 8.22 -11.94
C ALA A 335 21.69 8.22 -11.70
N ILE A 336 20.89 7.89 -12.72
CA ILE A 336 19.43 7.78 -12.61
C ILE A 336 19.06 6.61 -11.66
N ALA A 337 19.74 5.48 -11.76
CA ALA A 337 19.57 4.34 -10.86
C ALA A 337 19.85 4.72 -9.40
N GLU A 338 20.84 5.60 -9.16
CA GLU A 338 21.13 6.11 -7.83
C GLU A 338 20.00 7.01 -7.28
N VAL A 339 19.40 7.85 -8.12
CA VAL A 339 18.21 8.64 -7.74
C VAL A 339 17.07 7.71 -7.30
N VAL A 340 16.80 6.65 -8.07
CA VAL A 340 15.78 5.64 -7.72
C VAL A 340 16.11 4.95 -6.40
N ARG A 341 17.36 4.51 -6.20
CA ARG A 341 17.79 3.87 -4.95
C ARG A 341 17.61 4.78 -3.74
N ARG A 342 17.93 6.07 -3.86
CA ARG A 342 17.74 7.05 -2.77
C ARG A 342 16.27 7.24 -2.46
N LYS A 343 15.43 7.39 -3.48
CA LYS A 343 13.97 7.51 -3.31
C LYS A 343 13.39 6.29 -2.59
N ARG A 344 13.83 5.08 -2.95
CA ARG A 344 13.43 3.81 -2.31
C ARG A 344 13.98 3.62 -0.91
N SER A 345 15.23 4.05 -0.65
CA SER A 345 15.86 3.93 0.68
C SER A 345 15.26 4.92 1.68
N ALA A 346 14.91 6.12 1.21
CA ALA A 346 14.20 7.10 2.01
C ALA A 346 12.77 6.65 2.30
N GLY A 347 12.12 5.97 1.34
CA GLY A 347 10.70 5.60 1.37
C GLY A 347 9.80 6.84 1.34
N GLY A 348 8.77 6.84 0.51
CA GLY A 348 7.82 7.95 0.50
C GLY A 348 7.16 8.11 1.88
N PRO A 349 7.04 9.31 2.47
CA PRO A 349 6.26 9.51 3.69
C PRO A 349 4.87 8.87 3.63
N ALA A 350 4.22 8.91 2.46
CA ALA A 350 2.92 8.30 2.26
C ALA A 350 2.97 6.76 2.20
N GLU A 351 3.99 6.21 1.53
CA GLU A 351 4.26 4.76 1.47
C GLU A 351 4.52 4.19 2.86
N LYS A 352 5.36 4.87 3.66
CA LYS A 352 5.63 4.50 5.05
C LYS A 352 4.38 4.49 5.91
N THR A 353 3.51 5.51 5.78
CA THR A 353 2.24 5.55 6.50
C THR A 353 1.36 4.36 6.12
N PHE A 354 1.21 4.07 4.82
CA PHE A 354 0.42 2.92 4.38
C PHE A 354 0.99 1.60 4.90
N LEU A 355 2.29 1.38 4.73
CA LEU A 355 2.99 0.18 5.22
C LEU A 355 2.84 0.02 6.74
N THR A 356 2.94 1.11 7.49
CA THR A 356 2.72 1.12 8.95
C THR A 356 1.29 0.70 9.30
N LEU A 357 0.28 1.22 8.60
CA LEU A 357 -1.12 0.86 8.81
C LEU A 357 -1.39 -0.63 8.56
N ILE A 358 -0.69 -1.25 7.60
CA ILE A 358 -0.79 -2.69 7.32
C ILE A 358 0.25 -3.53 8.08
N GLY A 359 1.08 -2.91 8.92
CA GLY A 359 2.11 -3.56 9.71
C GLY A 359 3.27 -4.16 8.90
N LEU A 360 3.47 -3.72 7.66
CA LEU A 360 4.58 -4.11 6.79
C LEU A 360 5.73 -3.09 6.91
N GLU A 361 6.96 -3.54 6.68
CA GLU A 361 8.12 -2.66 6.57
C GLU A 361 8.96 -3.08 5.36
N LEU A 362 9.24 -2.13 4.46
CA LEU A 362 10.18 -2.39 3.37
C LEU A 362 11.60 -2.20 3.89
N ARG A 363 12.42 -3.25 3.78
CA ARG A 363 13.83 -3.22 4.19
C ARG A 363 14.72 -2.88 2.99
N PRO A 364 15.30 -1.65 2.89
CA PRO A 364 16.09 -1.27 1.72
C PRO A 364 17.32 -2.16 1.48
N ARG A 365 17.86 -2.76 2.55
CA ARG A 365 18.96 -3.72 2.44
C ARG A 365 18.56 -4.95 1.62
N LYS A 366 17.40 -5.54 1.94
CA LYS A 366 16.88 -6.76 1.29
C LYS A 366 16.62 -6.53 -0.21
N LEU A 367 16.11 -5.35 -0.58
CA LEU A 367 15.92 -4.99 -1.99
C LEU A 367 17.25 -4.99 -2.78
N ARG A 368 18.32 -4.48 -2.17
CA ARG A 368 19.66 -4.47 -2.79
C ARG A 368 20.25 -5.87 -2.89
N GLU A 369 20.11 -6.67 -1.84
CA GLU A 369 20.56 -8.07 -1.83
C GLU A 369 19.84 -8.87 -2.92
N ALA A 370 18.52 -8.71 -3.07
CA ALA A 370 17.77 -9.37 -4.14
C ALA A 370 18.23 -8.95 -5.54
N SER A 371 18.48 -7.65 -5.79
CA SER A 371 19.04 -7.19 -7.08
C SER A 371 20.42 -7.80 -7.36
N ALA A 372 21.29 -7.90 -6.35
CA ALA A 372 22.60 -8.54 -6.49
C ALA A 372 22.45 -10.05 -6.82
N MET A 373 21.55 -10.74 -6.14
CA MET A 373 21.21 -12.14 -6.40
C MET A 373 20.76 -12.35 -7.85
N TRP A 374 19.84 -11.52 -8.35
CA TRP A 374 19.35 -11.61 -9.74
C TRP A 374 20.44 -11.35 -10.79
N ASN A 375 21.34 -10.40 -10.51
CA ASN A 375 22.50 -10.15 -11.37
C ASN A 375 23.45 -11.37 -11.39
N GLU A 376 23.69 -11.99 -10.24
CA GLU A 376 24.53 -13.19 -10.16
C GLU A 376 23.91 -14.38 -10.90
N ILE A 377 22.62 -14.63 -10.72
CA ILE A 377 21.86 -15.65 -11.46
C ILE A 377 21.97 -15.38 -12.96
N THR A 378 21.74 -14.14 -13.41
CA THR A 378 21.85 -13.77 -14.83
C THR A 378 23.23 -14.12 -15.39
N ASN A 379 24.29 -13.73 -14.68
CA ASN A 379 25.67 -13.94 -15.10
C ASN A 379 26.08 -15.42 -15.14
N LYS A 380 25.49 -16.25 -14.28
CA LYS A 380 25.87 -17.67 -14.14
C LYS A 380 25.01 -18.62 -14.98
N VAL A 381 23.70 -18.38 -15.07
CA VAL A 381 22.75 -19.31 -15.70
C VAL A 381 22.00 -18.73 -16.90
N GLY A 382 22.14 -17.43 -17.16
CA GLY A 382 21.52 -16.75 -18.30
C GLY A 382 20.07 -16.29 -18.06
N ILE A 383 19.55 -15.53 -19.02
CA ILE A 383 18.26 -14.85 -18.97
C ILE A 383 17.09 -15.85 -18.91
N GLN A 384 17.16 -16.92 -19.72
CA GLN A 384 16.10 -17.93 -19.84
C GLN A 384 15.82 -18.61 -18.50
N LYS A 385 16.88 -19.07 -17.85
CA LYS A 385 16.76 -19.77 -16.55
C LYS A 385 16.40 -18.83 -15.43
N ARG A 386 16.89 -17.58 -15.46
CA ARG A 386 16.46 -16.53 -14.53
C ARG A 386 14.96 -16.30 -14.61
N ASP A 387 14.44 -16.06 -15.81
CA ASP A 387 13.04 -15.66 -15.99
C ASP A 387 12.07 -16.84 -15.79
N ALA A 388 12.52 -18.07 -16.03
CA ALA A 388 11.74 -19.29 -15.76
C ALA A 388 11.36 -19.46 -14.28
N ILE A 389 12.07 -18.83 -13.34
CA ILE A 389 11.74 -18.82 -11.91
C ILE A 389 10.32 -18.28 -11.68
N TRP A 390 9.86 -17.34 -12.51
CA TRP A 390 8.55 -16.72 -12.37
C TRP A 390 7.38 -17.58 -12.88
N SER A 391 7.66 -18.78 -13.41
CA SER A 391 6.63 -19.67 -13.95
C SER A 391 5.71 -20.29 -12.89
N HIS A 392 6.19 -20.45 -11.65
CA HIS A 392 5.40 -21.03 -10.55
C HIS A 392 5.86 -20.51 -9.18
N PRO A 393 4.95 -20.32 -8.20
CA PRO A 393 5.31 -19.86 -6.85
C PRO A 393 6.37 -20.71 -6.15
N ASP A 394 6.36 -22.03 -6.36
CA ASP A 394 7.31 -22.97 -5.72
C ASP A 394 8.75 -22.84 -6.19
N LEU A 395 8.99 -22.11 -7.29
CA LEU A 395 10.32 -21.83 -7.80
C LEU A 395 10.92 -20.54 -7.22
N LEU A 396 10.13 -19.75 -6.49
CA LEU A 396 10.59 -18.50 -5.91
C LEU A 396 11.78 -18.74 -4.97
N PRO A 397 12.85 -17.95 -5.10
CA PRO A 397 13.96 -17.95 -4.15
C PRO A 397 13.47 -17.65 -2.73
N THR A 398 14.16 -18.23 -1.76
CA THR A 398 13.94 -17.97 -0.35
C THR A 398 14.77 -16.79 0.13
N ASP A 399 14.55 -16.35 1.37
CA ASP A 399 15.42 -15.36 2.02
C ASP A 399 16.89 -15.81 2.07
N ALA A 400 17.13 -17.11 2.30
CA ALA A 400 18.47 -17.69 2.30
C ALA A 400 19.13 -17.59 0.92
N ASP A 401 18.36 -17.82 -0.16
CA ASP A 401 18.88 -17.70 -1.53
C ASP A 401 19.22 -16.24 -1.88
N ILE A 402 18.49 -15.26 -1.35
CA ILE A 402 18.82 -13.82 -1.50
C ILE A 402 20.16 -13.50 -0.84
N GLN A 403 20.44 -14.10 0.32
CA GLN A 403 21.70 -13.89 1.05
C GLN A 403 22.89 -14.63 0.42
N ASP A 404 22.66 -15.85 -0.08
CA ASP A 404 23.64 -16.67 -0.78
C ASP A 404 22.98 -17.47 -1.93
N PRO A 405 23.10 -17.01 -3.19
CA PRO A 405 22.48 -17.68 -4.33
C PRO A 405 23.21 -18.95 -4.80
N THR A 406 24.33 -19.34 -4.17
CA THR A 406 25.18 -20.42 -4.68
C THR A 406 24.41 -21.73 -4.90
N ALA A 407 23.59 -22.13 -3.93
CA ALA A 407 22.79 -23.35 -4.01
C ALA A 407 21.70 -23.26 -5.09
N LEU A 408 21.00 -22.11 -5.17
CA LEU A 408 20.01 -21.84 -6.19
C LEU A 408 20.62 -21.88 -7.60
N ILE A 409 21.77 -21.24 -7.80
CA ILE A 409 22.51 -21.23 -9.07
C ILE A 409 22.90 -22.66 -9.47
N ALA A 410 23.38 -23.48 -8.53
CA ALA A 410 23.68 -24.89 -8.81
C ALA A 410 22.43 -25.67 -9.26
N LYS A 411 21.30 -25.48 -8.57
CA LYS A 411 20.00 -26.07 -8.94
C LYS A 411 19.56 -25.66 -10.35
N LEU A 412 19.65 -24.38 -10.67
CA LEU A 412 19.28 -23.86 -12.00
C LEU A 412 20.26 -24.32 -13.10
N SER A 413 21.55 -24.46 -12.77
CA SER A 413 22.58 -24.88 -13.71
C SER A 413 22.39 -26.33 -14.17
N ASN A 414 22.12 -27.23 -13.23
CA ASN A 414 22.03 -28.67 -13.49
C ASN A 414 20.74 -29.11 -14.19
N GLY A 415 19.75 -28.21 -14.32
CA GLY A 415 18.41 -28.59 -14.77
C GLY A 415 17.70 -29.43 -13.71
N ALA A 416 16.38 -29.65 -13.84
CA ALA A 416 15.77 -30.76 -13.11
C ALA A 416 16.57 -32.03 -13.46
N PRO A 417 16.92 -32.90 -12.49
CA PRO A 417 17.33 -34.25 -12.86
C PRO A 417 16.25 -34.80 -13.78
N GLU A 418 16.63 -35.51 -14.85
CA GLU A 418 15.65 -36.24 -15.67
C GLU A 418 14.70 -36.94 -14.71
N ASP A 419 13.44 -36.51 -14.72
CA ASP A 419 12.43 -37.01 -13.81
C ASP A 419 12.38 -38.53 -14.04
N ASP A 420 12.36 -39.35 -12.99
CA ASP A 420 12.26 -40.81 -13.13
C ASP A 420 11.05 -41.17 -14.01
N MET A 421 10.06 -40.27 -14.09
CA MET A 421 8.92 -40.32 -15.00
C MET A 421 9.29 -40.17 -16.50
N ASP A 422 10.18 -39.25 -16.85
CA ASP A 422 10.65 -39.03 -18.23
C ASP A 422 11.62 -40.13 -18.69
N GLN A 423 12.37 -40.70 -17.75
CA GLN A 423 13.15 -41.91 -17.96
C GLN A 423 12.21 -43.11 -18.20
N ALA A 424 11.20 -43.29 -17.32
CA ALA A 424 10.22 -44.36 -17.44
C ALA A 424 9.35 -44.25 -18.70
N LEU A 425 8.99 -43.04 -19.14
CA LEU A 425 8.26 -42.81 -20.38
C LEU A 425 9.09 -43.15 -21.63
N ARG A 426 10.41 -42.88 -21.61
CA ARG A 426 11.31 -43.30 -22.69
C ARG A 426 11.48 -44.82 -22.72
N ASP A 427 11.63 -45.45 -21.56
CA ASP A 427 11.73 -46.91 -21.44
C ASP A 427 10.44 -47.63 -21.86
N LEU A 428 9.27 -46.96 -21.80
CA LEU A 428 7.98 -47.48 -22.26
C LEU A 428 7.74 -47.32 -23.76
N LEU A 429 8.48 -46.42 -24.41
CA LEU A 429 8.36 -46.07 -25.84
C LEU A 429 9.50 -46.64 -26.71
N SER A 430 10.55 -47.19 -26.08
CA SER A 430 11.60 -48.00 -26.72
C SER A 430 11.25 -49.48 -26.70
#